data_AF-J2K7D5-F1
#
_entry.id   AF-J2K7D5-F1
#
_cell.length_a   1.000
_cell.length_b   1.000
_cell.length_c   1.000
_cell.angle_alpha   90.00
_cell.angle_beta   90.00
_cell.angle_gamma   90.00
#
_symmetry.space_group_name_H-M   'P 1'
#
loop_
_entity.id
_entity.type
_entity.pdbx_description
1 polymer ?
#
loop_
_entity_poly.entity_id
_entity_poly.type
_entity_poly.pdbx_seq_one_letter_code
_entity_poly.pdbx_strand_id
1 'polypeptide(L)'
;MIGAPRPGAGGGGGPRAAEMFLAHAESMTDGLVALAAGFRPDAVVYEPTALAGPLAAAVQGVPAVRHLYGTDLLARAGNVLPGLLAPLAERYGLDAVDPFGALTVDPTPPSLRPAAAPPAVPVRYVPFNGGGRPVTLPKPAGPRVCVTWGHTMAKLSARRFLLPEVVRALHPLGVELVAAVSAAQAPLLGRLPEGVRVVVDAPLHGLLDACDLVVAHGGAGTVLTALHHGVPLLLVPQLPDHAGHAGAVAGVGAGRLLPAADATPERLREECRRLLADGAVRACARRLQEEMRRQPPPSARVGDLVSAARRPA
;
A
#
# COMPACT_ATOMS: atom_id res chain seq x y z
N MET A 1 2.12 -28.86 -38.63
CA MET A 1 0.74 -28.36 -38.45
C MET A 1 0.49 -28.21 -36.97
N ILE A 2 0.39 -26.97 -36.50
CA ILE A 2 0.30 -26.61 -35.09
C ILE A 2 -1.19 -26.68 -34.72
N GLY A 3 -1.55 -27.62 -33.85
CA GLY A 3 -2.93 -27.84 -33.42
C GLY A 3 -3.48 -26.61 -32.69
N ALA A 4 -4.67 -26.17 -33.11
CA ALA A 4 -5.39 -25.07 -32.47
C ALA A 4 -5.73 -25.41 -31.00
N PRO A 5 -5.69 -24.43 -30.08
CA PRO A 5 -6.10 -24.65 -28.71
C PRO A 5 -7.60 -24.90 -28.63
N ARG A 6 -7.99 -25.91 -27.85
CA ARG A 6 -9.39 -26.26 -27.58
C ARG A 6 -10.07 -25.13 -26.78
N PRO A 7 -11.37 -24.84 -27.02
CA PRO A 7 -12.13 -23.93 -26.19
C PRO A 7 -12.27 -24.53 -24.78
N GLY A 8 -11.88 -23.77 -23.76
CA GLY A 8 -12.08 -24.14 -22.36
C GLY A 8 -13.56 -24.28 -22.04
N ALA A 9 -13.92 -25.43 -21.46
CA ALA A 9 -15.22 -25.65 -20.84
C ALA A 9 -15.36 -24.72 -19.63
N GLY A 10 -16.52 -24.06 -19.51
CA GLY A 10 -16.76 -22.99 -18.54
C GLY A 10 -17.07 -23.46 -17.12
N GLY A 11 -17.13 -22.46 -16.22
CA GLY A 11 -17.87 -22.53 -14.95
C GLY A 11 -17.04 -22.20 -13.70
N GLY A 12 -17.00 -20.93 -13.31
CA GLY A 12 -16.48 -20.49 -12.01
C GLY A 12 -16.36 -18.98 -11.90
N GLY A 13 -17.49 -18.29 -11.66
CA GLY A 13 -17.53 -16.82 -11.52
C GLY A 13 -16.90 -16.31 -10.22
N GLY A 14 -15.59 -16.44 -10.08
CA GLY A 14 -14.83 -15.80 -9.00
C GLY A 14 -14.52 -14.33 -9.31
N PRO A 15 -14.31 -13.47 -8.31
CA PRO A 15 -13.80 -12.13 -8.55
C PRO A 15 -12.42 -12.22 -9.23
N ARG A 16 -12.18 -11.52 -10.35
CA ARG A 16 -10.90 -11.49 -11.08
C ARG A 16 -9.65 -11.31 -10.20
N ALA A 17 -9.78 -10.64 -9.05
CA ALA A 17 -8.69 -10.46 -8.09
C ALA A 17 -8.30 -11.77 -7.38
N ALA A 18 -9.27 -12.64 -7.07
CA ALA A 18 -9.03 -13.93 -6.43
C ALA A 18 -8.26 -14.87 -7.38
N GLU A 19 -8.63 -14.91 -8.66
CA GLU A 19 -7.91 -15.68 -9.69
C GLU A 19 -6.45 -15.19 -9.83
N MET A 20 -6.23 -13.87 -9.80
CA MET A 20 -4.89 -13.29 -9.86
C MET A 20 -4.05 -13.69 -8.63
N PHE A 21 -4.60 -13.63 -7.42
CA PHE A 21 -3.88 -14.05 -6.21
C PHE A 21 -3.56 -15.55 -6.21
N LEU A 22 -4.49 -16.37 -6.70
CA LEU A 22 -4.24 -17.80 -6.85
C LEU A 22 -3.12 -18.06 -7.87
N ALA A 23 -3.15 -17.43 -9.05
CA ALA A 23 -2.11 -17.58 -10.06
C ALA A 23 -0.73 -17.16 -9.52
N HIS A 24 -0.66 -16.09 -8.73
CA HIS A 24 0.58 -15.71 -8.05
C HIS A 24 1.03 -16.75 -7.03
N ALA A 25 0.12 -17.25 -6.20
CA ALA A 25 0.42 -18.31 -5.24
C ALA A 25 0.94 -19.58 -5.96
N GLU A 26 0.26 -20.02 -7.02
CA GLU A 26 0.67 -21.16 -7.85
C GLU A 26 2.08 -20.98 -8.41
N SER A 27 2.40 -19.79 -8.91
CA SER A 27 3.72 -19.50 -9.48
C SER A 27 4.87 -19.49 -8.46
N MET A 28 4.56 -19.32 -7.16
CA MET A 28 5.56 -19.14 -6.10
C MET A 28 5.68 -20.34 -5.15
N THR A 29 4.60 -21.12 -4.98
CA THR A 29 4.50 -22.09 -3.87
C THR A 29 5.58 -23.16 -3.94
N ASP A 30 5.80 -23.80 -5.09
CA ASP A 30 6.77 -24.89 -5.21
C ASP A 30 8.21 -24.44 -4.87
N GLY A 31 8.61 -23.28 -5.40
CA GLY A 31 9.92 -22.69 -5.09
C GLY A 31 10.05 -22.27 -3.63
N LEU A 32 8.99 -21.70 -3.05
CA LEU A 32 9.01 -21.26 -1.66
C LEU A 32 9.02 -22.44 -0.68
N VAL A 33 8.29 -23.52 -0.97
CA VAL A 33 8.32 -24.77 -0.18
C VAL A 33 9.71 -25.39 -0.22
N ALA A 34 10.32 -25.50 -1.40
CA ALA A 34 11.68 -26.03 -1.53
C ALA A 34 12.71 -25.17 -0.78
N LEU A 35 12.60 -23.84 -0.87
CA LEU A 35 13.44 -22.92 -0.11
C LEU A 35 13.25 -23.09 1.39
N ALA A 36 12.00 -23.19 1.86
CA ALA A 36 11.68 -23.35 3.27
C ALA A 36 12.20 -24.68 3.83
N ALA A 37 12.13 -25.77 3.06
CA ALA A 37 12.71 -27.06 3.45
C ALA A 37 14.24 -27.00 3.62
N GLY A 38 14.94 -26.28 2.75
CA GLY A 38 16.39 -26.09 2.85
C GLY A 38 16.80 -25.13 3.97
N PHE A 39 16.07 -24.04 4.14
CA PHE A 39 16.37 -23.00 5.13
C PHE A 39 15.94 -23.39 6.56
N ARG A 40 14.88 -24.20 6.69
CA ARG A 40 14.24 -24.61 7.95
C ARG A 40 13.86 -23.42 8.84
N PRO A 41 12.93 -22.56 8.39
CA PRO A 41 12.50 -21.40 9.17
C PRO A 41 11.74 -21.82 10.44
N ASP A 42 11.80 -21.02 11.50
CA ASP A 42 10.93 -21.19 12.68
C ASP A 42 9.56 -20.50 12.52
N ALA A 43 9.42 -19.62 11.52
CA ALA A 43 8.18 -18.93 11.15
C ALA A 43 8.30 -18.35 9.74
N VAL A 44 7.16 -18.14 9.07
CA VAL A 44 7.10 -17.46 7.76
C VAL A 44 6.33 -16.15 7.89
N VAL A 45 7.01 -15.02 7.67
CA VAL A 45 6.35 -13.70 7.60
C VAL A 45 5.98 -13.39 6.16
N TYR A 46 4.72 -13.07 5.90
CA TYR A 46 4.20 -12.83 4.55
C TYR A 46 3.26 -11.62 4.51
N GLU A 47 3.16 -10.99 3.35
CA GLU A 47 2.19 -9.92 3.10
C GLU A 47 0.82 -10.51 2.68
N PRO A 48 -0.31 -9.81 2.90
CA PRO A 48 -1.66 -10.39 2.78
C PRO A 48 -2.03 -11.03 1.43
N THR A 49 -1.42 -10.60 0.32
CA THR A 49 -1.69 -11.13 -1.03
C THR A 49 -0.70 -12.21 -1.48
N ALA A 50 0.39 -12.44 -0.73
CA ALA A 50 1.40 -13.45 -1.01
C ALA A 50 0.98 -14.81 -0.42
N LEU A 51 -0.12 -15.37 -0.94
CA LEU A 51 -0.75 -16.56 -0.37
C LEU A 51 0.08 -17.85 -0.45
N ALA A 52 1.20 -17.85 -1.17
CA ALA A 52 2.21 -18.90 -1.08
C ALA A 52 2.87 -18.99 0.32
N GLY A 53 2.93 -17.88 1.05
CA GLY A 53 3.50 -17.80 2.40
C GLY A 53 2.84 -18.76 3.41
N PRO A 54 1.52 -18.66 3.66
CA PRO A 54 0.85 -19.55 4.60
C PRO A 54 0.85 -21.02 4.14
N LEU A 55 0.85 -21.29 2.83
CA LEU A 55 1.05 -22.64 2.28
C LEU A 55 2.43 -23.19 2.66
N ALA A 56 3.51 -22.46 2.37
CA ALA A 56 4.86 -22.89 2.70
C ALA A 56 5.06 -23.08 4.22
N ALA A 57 4.46 -22.21 5.04
CA ALA A 57 4.48 -22.34 6.50
C ALA A 57 3.80 -23.64 6.96
N ALA A 58 2.60 -23.93 6.44
CA ALA A 58 1.85 -25.14 6.76
C ALA A 58 2.59 -26.41 6.35
N VAL A 59 3.22 -26.44 5.17
CA VAL A 59 4.05 -27.57 4.72
C VAL A 59 5.23 -27.84 5.66
N GLN A 60 5.86 -26.78 6.19
CA GLN A 60 6.97 -26.93 7.13
C GLN A 60 6.51 -27.17 8.59
N GLY A 61 5.21 -27.08 8.88
CA GLY A 61 4.68 -27.18 10.24
C GLY A 61 5.09 -26.01 11.14
N VAL A 62 5.22 -24.80 10.58
CA VAL A 62 5.65 -23.60 11.30
C VAL A 62 4.61 -22.48 11.19
N PRO A 63 4.55 -21.54 12.14
CA PRO A 63 3.54 -20.49 12.11
C PRO A 63 3.74 -19.53 10.94
N ALA A 64 2.63 -19.24 10.27
CA ALA A 64 2.52 -18.14 9.32
C ALA A 64 2.19 -16.84 10.08
N VAL A 65 2.97 -15.78 9.85
CA VAL A 65 2.74 -14.44 10.40
C VAL A 65 2.39 -13.49 9.27
N ARG A 66 1.14 -13.07 9.22
CA ARG A 66 0.66 -12.09 8.24
C ARG A 66 1.12 -10.70 8.66
N HIS A 67 1.80 -9.96 7.80
CA HIS A 67 2.21 -8.58 8.06
C HIS A 67 1.50 -7.64 7.08
N LEU A 68 0.57 -6.83 7.58
CA LEU A 68 -0.13 -5.86 6.75
C LEU A 68 0.83 -4.75 6.29
N TYR A 69 0.61 -4.21 5.08
CA TYR A 69 1.38 -3.07 4.56
C TYR A 69 0.56 -1.77 4.51
N GLY A 70 -0.74 -1.86 4.81
CA GLY A 70 -1.77 -0.83 4.66
C GLY A 70 -3.09 -1.34 5.24
N THR A 71 -4.19 -0.61 5.04
CA THR A 71 -5.53 -1.04 5.46
C THR A 71 -5.79 -2.47 5.01
N ASP A 72 -6.31 -3.34 5.89
CA ASP A 72 -6.56 -4.75 5.55
C ASP A 72 -7.71 -4.91 4.54
N LEU A 73 -7.38 -4.83 3.25
CA LEU A 73 -8.36 -4.95 2.17
C LEU A 73 -8.90 -6.37 2.02
N LEU A 74 -8.25 -7.36 2.63
CA LEU A 74 -8.69 -8.76 2.64
C LEU A 74 -9.46 -9.14 3.90
N ALA A 75 -9.71 -8.20 4.83
CA ALA A 75 -10.42 -8.44 6.08
C ALA A 75 -11.74 -9.21 5.92
N ARG A 76 -12.46 -9.00 4.81
CA ARG A 76 -13.75 -9.66 4.52
C ARG A 76 -13.64 -10.95 3.71
N ALA A 77 -12.44 -11.35 3.30
CA ALA A 77 -12.21 -12.50 2.43
C ALA A 77 -11.97 -13.80 3.21
N GLY A 78 -12.12 -13.81 4.54
CA GLY A 78 -11.86 -14.97 5.40
C GLY A 78 -12.65 -16.24 5.06
N ASN A 79 -13.84 -16.09 4.49
CA ASN A 79 -14.67 -17.22 4.03
C ASN A 79 -14.37 -17.66 2.59
N VAL A 80 -13.63 -16.87 1.81
CA VAL A 80 -13.33 -17.14 0.40
C VAL A 80 -11.92 -17.69 0.22
N LEU A 81 -10.94 -17.09 0.91
CA LEU A 81 -9.53 -17.42 0.73
C LEU A 81 -9.17 -18.88 1.07
N PRO A 82 -9.72 -19.54 2.11
CA PRO A 82 -9.44 -20.95 2.36
C PRO A 82 -9.84 -21.86 1.19
N GLY A 83 -11.04 -21.64 0.62
CA GLY A 83 -11.51 -22.39 -0.55
C GLY A 83 -10.69 -22.10 -1.81
N LEU A 84 -10.18 -20.88 -1.95
CA LEU A 84 -9.27 -20.51 -3.04
C LEU A 84 -7.93 -21.29 -2.96
N LEU A 85 -7.43 -21.53 -1.74
CA LEU A 85 -6.14 -22.21 -1.53
C LEU A 85 -6.24 -23.73 -1.45
N ALA A 86 -7.44 -24.29 -1.29
CA ALA A 86 -7.62 -25.74 -1.13
C ALA A 86 -6.94 -26.58 -2.24
N PRO A 87 -7.03 -26.27 -3.54
CA PRO A 87 -6.36 -27.07 -4.58
C PRO A 87 -4.82 -27.04 -4.47
N LEU A 88 -4.25 -25.94 -3.98
CA LEU A 88 -2.82 -25.84 -3.72
C LEU A 88 -2.43 -26.56 -2.43
N ALA A 89 -3.26 -26.50 -1.39
CA ALA A 89 -3.04 -27.22 -0.13
C ALA A 89 -3.03 -28.74 -0.35
N GLU A 90 -4.00 -29.26 -1.11
CA GLU A 90 -4.13 -30.68 -1.46
C GLU A 90 -2.87 -31.24 -2.17
N ARG A 91 -2.23 -30.44 -3.03
CA ARG A 91 -0.97 -30.82 -3.70
C ARG A 91 0.14 -31.21 -2.72
N TYR A 92 0.11 -30.64 -1.52
CA TYR A 92 1.07 -30.87 -0.46
C TYR A 92 0.53 -31.76 0.68
N GLY A 93 -0.63 -32.41 0.48
CA GLY A 93 -1.24 -33.27 1.48
C GLY A 93 -1.77 -32.52 2.71
N LEU A 94 -2.13 -31.25 2.55
CA LEU A 94 -2.72 -30.43 3.61
C LEU A 94 -4.25 -30.40 3.48
N ASP A 95 -4.96 -30.65 4.58
CA ASP A 95 -6.44 -30.62 4.60
C ASP A 95 -6.99 -29.18 4.53
N ALA A 96 -6.30 -28.22 5.15
CA ALA A 96 -6.68 -26.82 5.15
C ALA A 96 -5.47 -25.92 5.45
N VAL A 97 -5.54 -24.67 4.99
CA VAL A 97 -4.56 -23.63 5.31
C VAL A 97 -5.32 -22.36 5.71
N ASP A 98 -4.95 -21.78 6.86
CA ASP A 98 -5.46 -20.47 7.27
C ASP A 98 -4.68 -19.34 6.57
N PRO A 99 -5.30 -18.59 5.64
CA PRO A 99 -4.64 -17.50 4.93
C PRO A 99 -4.37 -16.27 5.82
N PHE A 100 -4.90 -16.22 7.03
CA PHE A 100 -4.66 -15.15 8.01
C PHE A 100 -3.52 -15.47 8.98
N GLY A 101 -3.06 -16.72 8.97
CA GLY A 101 -1.95 -17.21 9.77
C GLY A 101 -2.22 -17.22 11.27
N ALA A 102 -1.21 -17.61 12.04
CA ALA A 102 -1.28 -17.66 13.51
C ALA A 102 -1.29 -16.26 14.15
N LEU A 103 -0.81 -15.24 13.43
CA LEU A 103 -0.67 -13.88 13.92
C LEU A 103 -0.76 -12.88 12.76
N THR A 104 -1.51 -11.79 12.94
CA THR A 104 -1.45 -10.62 12.05
C THR A 104 -0.74 -9.46 12.75
N VAL A 105 0.25 -8.85 12.09
CA VAL A 105 0.92 -7.61 12.50
C VAL A 105 0.39 -6.45 11.65
N ASP A 106 -0.04 -5.37 12.30
CA ASP A 106 -0.75 -4.26 11.65
C ASP A 106 -0.05 -2.91 11.94
N PRO A 107 0.53 -2.25 10.92
CA PRO A 107 1.15 -0.94 11.08
C PRO A 107 0.17 0.24 10.91
N THR A 108 -1.10 -0.03 10.61
CA THR A 108 -2.08 1.03 10.32
C THR A 108 -2.58 1.71 11.60
N PRO A 109 -2.94 3.00 11.54
CA PRO A 109 -3.63 3.65 12.66
C PRO A 109 -4.96 2.93 12.95
N PRO A 110 -5.33 2.69 14.23
CA PRO A 110 -6.57 2.00 14.58
C PRO A 110 -7.82 2.57 13.94
N SER A 111 -7.90 3.90 13.74
CA SER A 111 -9.04 4.53 13.06
C SER A 111 -9.21 4.10 11.60
N LEU A 112 -8.17 3.58 10.93
CA LEU A 112 -8.24 3.07 9.56
C LEU A 112 -8.53 1.56 9.49
N ARG A 113 -8.60 0.87 10.63
CA ARG A 113 -8.82 -0.57 10.64
C ARG A 113 -10.28 -0.87 10.25
N PRO A 114 -10.51 -1.75 9.25
CA PRO A 114 -11.87 -2.14 8.89
C PRO A 114 -12.58 -2.81 10.07
N ALA A 115 -13.88 -2.55 10.24
CA ALA A 115 -14.67 -3.16 11.32
C ALA A 115 -14.69 -4.70 11.27
N ALA A 116 -14.55 -5.27 10.07
CA ALA A 116 -14.48 -6.72 9.86
C ALA A 116 -13.08 -7.32 10.02
N ALA A 117 -12.05 -6.51 10.32
CA ALA A 117 -10.68 -6.99 10.37
C ALA A 117 -10.44 -7.89 11.59
N PRO A 118 -9.85 -9.08 11.40
CA PRO A 118 -9.54 -9.99 12.50
C PRO A 118 -8.56 -9.35 13.50
N PRO A 119 -8.43 -9.92 14.71
CA PRO A 119 -7.46 -9.46 15.69
C PRO A 119 -6.05 -9.35 15.08
N ALA A 120 -5.38 -8.24 15.38
CA ALA A 120 -4.03 -7.97 14.93
C ALA A 120 -3.21 -7.30 16.04
N VAL A 121 -1.91 -7.54 16.04
CA VAL A 121 -0.95 -6.89 16.92
C VAL A 121 -0.50 -5.57 16.30
N PRO A 122 -0.78 -4.42 16.93
CA PRO A 122 -0.43 -3.12 16.37
C PRO A 122 1.07 -2.89 16.45
N VAL A 123 1.68 -2.38 15.39
CA VAL A 123 3.10 -2.00 15.35
C VAL A 123 3.24 -0.59 14.82
N ARG A 124 4.16 0.20 15.37
CA ARG A 124 4.42 1.53 14.86
C ARG A 124 4.98 1.45 13.44
N TYR A 125 4.27 2.06 12.50
CA TYR A 125 4.79 2.27 11.16
C TYR A 125 6.10 3.07 11.21
N VAL A 126 7.13 2.50 10.60
CA VAL A 126 8.40 3.17 10.32
C VAL A 126 8.47 3.36 8.81
N PRO A 127 8.46 4.61 8.30
CA PRO A 127 8.54 4.85 6.87
C PRO A 127 9.81 4.26 6.27
N PHE A 128 9.65 3.35 5.32
CA PHE A 128 10.73 2.88 4.45
C PHE A 128 10.34 3.17 3.00
N ASN A 129 10.98 4.17 2.40
CA ASN A 129 10.66 4.65 1.06
C ASN A 129 11.80 4.37 0.05
N GLY A 130 12.65 3.38 0.36
CA GLY A 130 13.89 3.10 -0.36
C GLY A 130 15.10 3.79 0.27
N GLY A 131 16.28 3.53 -0.30
CA GLY A 131 17.51 4.28 0.02
C GLY A 131 17.49 5.68 -0.59
N GLY A 132 18.50 6.48 -0.28
CA GLY A 132 18.65 7.84 -0.81
C GLY A 132 19.06 8.82 0.29
N ARG A 133 19.42 10.04 -0.11
CA ARG A 133 19.76 11.11 0.82
C ARG A 133 18.51 11.96 1.07
N PRO A 134 18.13 12.23 2.33
CA PRO A 134 17.09 13.21 2.62
C PRO A 134 17.42 14.55 1.96
N VAL A 135 16.39 15.21 1.44
CA VAL A 135 16.53 16.53 0.81
C VAL A 135 15.99 17.58 1.76
N THR A 136 16.81 18.57 2.09
CA THR A 136 16.34 19.74 2.85
C THR A 136 15.68 20.72 1.89
N LEU A 137 14.38 20.91 2.05
CA LEU A 137 13.64 21.94 1.33
C LEU A 137 13.83 23.29 2.02
N PRO A 138 13.93 24.40 1.27
CA PRO A 138 13.96 25.74 1.87
C PRO A 138 12.64 26.00 2.62
N LYS A 139 12.63 27.02 3.49
CA LYS A 139 11.38 27.47 4.11
C LYS A 139 10.39 27.88 2.99
N PRO A 140 9.16 27.34 2.98
CA PRO A 140 8.21 27.68 1.93
C PRO A 140 7.70 29.12 2.12
N ALA A 141 7.39 29.79 1.01
CA ALA A 141 6.75 31.12 1.00
C ALA A 141 5.21 31.05 1.12
N GLY A 142 4.63 29.84 1.03
CA GLY A 142 3.20 29.58 1.10
C GLY A 142 2.93 28.08 1.29
N PRO A 143 1.69 27.60 1.08
CA PRO A 143 1.41 26.18 1.21
C PRO A 143 2.23 25.33 0.24
N ARG A 144 2.82 24.24 0.73
CA ARG A 144 3.61 23.31 -0.09
C ARG A 144 2.85 22.02 -0.36
N VAL A 145 2.74 21.65 -1.64
CA VAL A 145 2.04 20.45 -2.09
C VAL A 145 3.05 19.47 -2.71
N CYS A 146 3.17 18.29 -2.11
CA CYS A 146 3.97 17.20 -2.68
C CYS A 146 3.09 16.37 -3.63
N VAL A 147 3.53 16.20 -4.88
CA VAL A 147 2.89 15.34 -5.87
C VAL A 147 3.79 14.13 -6.14
N THR A 148 3.27 12.91 -5.94
CA THR A 148 4.04 11.66 -6.16
C THR A 148 3.16 10.52 -6.66
N TRP A 149 3.71 9.65 -7.52
CA TRP A 149 2.94 8.60 -8.20
C TRP A 149 3.43 7.16 -7.99
N GLY A 150 4.24 6.93 -6.95
CA GLY A 150 4.80 5.62 -6.63
C GLY A 150 5.70 5.07 -7.75
N HIS A 151 6.40 3.97 -7.50
CA HIS A 151 7.35 3.42 -8.48
C HIS A 151 6.68 2.54 -9.54
N THR A 152 5.58 1.88 -9.17
CA THR A 152 4.95 0.83 -10.00
C THR A 152 4.14 1.39 -11.16
N MET A 153 3.48 2.54 -10.99
CA MET A 153 2.51 3.03 -11.97
C MET A 153 3.14 3.30 -13.34
N ALA A 154 4.31 3.94 -13.36
CA ALA A 154 5.04 4.20 -14.60
C ALA A 154 5.53 2.93 -15.29
N LYS A 155 5.82 1.85 -14.53
CA LYS A 155 6.24 0.55 -15.07
C LYS A 155 5.08 -0.21 -15.71
N LEU A 156 3.87 -0.07 -15.16
CA LEU A 156 2.67 -0.71 -15.73
C LEU A 156 2.26 -0.04 -17.04
N SER A 157 2.27 1.28 -17.08
CA SER A 157 2.00 2.06 -18.29
C SER A 157 2.31 3.53 -18.06
N ALA A 158 2.90 4.20 -19.06
CA ALA A 158 3.03 5.66 -19.06
C ALA A 158 1.68 6.38 -18.85
N ARG A 159 0.56 5.81 -19.34
CA ARG A 159 -0.78 6.38 -19.17
C ARG A 159 -1.27 6.40 -17.72
N ARG A 160 -0.69 5.57 -16.85
CA ARG A 160 -1.02 5.52 -15.42
C ARG A 160 -0.17 6.48 -14.59
N PHE A 161 0.81 7.15 -15.18
CA PHE A 161 1.69 8.11 -14.51
C PHE A 161 1.15 9.54 -14.68
N LEU A 162 0.16 9.92 -13.87
CA LEU A 162 -0.58 11.19 -14.00
C LEU A 162 0.09 12.40 -13.32
N LEU A 163 1.28 12.20 -12.75
CA LEU A 163 1.97 13.26 -12.00
C LEU A 163 2.22 14.53 -12.82
N PRO A 164 2.69 14.47 -14.08
CA PRO A 164 2.91 15.67 -14.88
C PRO A 164 1.62 16.46 -15.12
N GLU A 165 0.52 15.77 -15.41
CA GLU A 165 -0.81 16.36 -15.60
C GLU A 165 -1.30 17.02 -14.31
N VAL A 166 -1.16 16.34 -13.16
CA VAL A 166 -1.53 16.88 -11.85
C VAL A 166 -0.71 18.12 -11.52
N VAL A 167 0.61 18.10 -11.74
CA VAL A 167 1.47 19.27 -11.51
C VAL A 167 1.03 20.46 -12.37
N ARG A 168 0.78 20.24 -13.67
CA ARG A 168 0.30 21.30 -14.58
C ARG A 168 -1.07 21.83 -14.16
N ALA A 169 -1.97 20.95 -13.71
CA ALA A 169 -3.29 21.33 -13.25
C ALA A 169 -3.23 22.22 -12.01
N LEU A 170 -2.33 21.92 -11.07
CA LEU A 170 -2.22 22.62 -9.78
C LEU A 170 -1.37 23.89 -9.85
N HIS A 171 -0.47 24.03 -10.83
CA HIS A 171 0.43 25.19 -10.97
C HIS A 171 -0.28 26.56 -10.92
N PRO A 172 -1.45 26.77 -11.57
CA PRO A 172 -2.19 28.03 -11.50
C PRO A 172 -2.70 28.41 -10.10
N LEU A 173 -2.63 27.52 -9.10
CA LEU A 173 -2.99 27.85 -7.72
C LEU A 173 -1.95 28.73 -7.01
N GLY A 174 -0.72 28.84 -7.55
CA GLY A 174 0.35 29.60 -6.93
C GLY A 174 0.90 28.98 -5.63
N VAL A 175 0.63 27.69 -5.39
CA VAL A 175 1.22 26.92 -4.28
C VAL A 175 2.62 26.43 -4.64
N GLU A 176 3.45 26.15 -3.64
CA GLU A 176 4.76 25.55 -3.91
C GLU A 176 4.60 24.07 -4.25
N LEU A 177 4.92 23.69 -5.49
CA LEU A 177 4.79 22.31 -5.96
C LEU A 177 6.12 21.58 -5.88
N VAL A 178 6.11 20.41 -5.22
CA VAL A 178 7.23 19.46 -5.22
C VAL A 178 6.82 18.17 -5.92
N ALA A 179 7.44 17.89 -7.06
CA ALA A 179 7.29 16.62 -7.78
C ALA A 179 8.34 15.63 -7.27
N ALA A 180 7.91 14.65 -6.46
CA ALA A 180 8.78 13.60 -5.92
C ALA A 180 8.71 12.33 -6.78
N VAL A 181 9.81 12.01 -7.45
CA VAL A 181 9.92 10.95 -8.46
C VAL A 181 11.18 10.11 -8.28
N SER A 182 11.21 8.93 -8.90
CA SER A 182 12.46 8.19 -9.08
C SER A 182 13.26 8.67 -10.30
N ALA A 183 14.55 8.34 -10.37
CA ALA A 183 15.37 8.63 -11.56
C ALA A 183 14.76 8.06 -12.85
N ALA A 184 14.16 6.87 -12.79
CA ALA A 184 13.48 6.25 -13.93
C ALA A 184 12.22 7.02 -14.39
N GLN A 185 11.63 7.83 -13.51
CA GLN A 185 10.42 8.61 -13.79
C GLN A 185 10.71 10.06 -14.18
N ALA A 186 11.88 10.60 -13.83
CA ALA A 186 12.23 11.98 -14.14
C ALA A 186 12.11 12.30 -15.65
N PRO A 187 12.53 11.44 -16.59
CA PRO A 187 12.32 11.69 -18.03
C PRO A 187 10.84 11.74 -18.44
N LEU A 188 9.95 11.04 -17.72
CA LEU A 188 8.51 10.99 -18.01
C LEU A 188 7.78 12.29 -17.65
N LEU A 189 8.44 13.21 -16.92
CA LEU A 189 7.85 14.49 -16.56
C LEU A 189 7.64 15.42 -17.76
N GLY A 190 8.50 15.28 -18.78
CA GLY A 190 8.60 16.26 -19.86
C GLY A 190 8.89 17.67 -19.31
N ARG A 191 8.48 18.70 -20.06
CA ARG A 191 8.59 20.09 -19.59
C ARG A 191 7.51 20.37 -18.54
N LEU A 192 7.95 20.79 -17.35
CA LEU A 192 7.08 21.28 -16.28
C LEU A 192 7.08 22.82 -16.26
N PRO A 193 6.02 23.45 -15.71
CA PRO A 193 6.00 24.89 -15.48
C PRO A 193 7.17 25.36 -14.60
N GLU A 194 7.58 26.61 -14.77
CA GLU A 194 8.60 27.22 -13.91
C GLU A 194 8.15 27.26 -12.44
N GLY A 195 9.12 27.14 -11.53
CA GLY A 195 8.89 27.13 -10.08
C GLY A 195 8.50 25.77 -9.50
N VAL A 196 8.21 24.75 -10.33
CA VAL A 196 8.02 23.37 -9.83
C VAL A 196 9.36 22.78 -9.42
N ARG A 197 9.47 22.35 -8.17
CA ARG A 197 10.66 21.68 -7.66
C ARG A 197 10.56 20.18 -7.95
N VAL A 198 11.48 19.65 -8.75
CA VAL A 198 11.61 18.20 -8.94
C VAL A 198 12.61 17.66 -7.93
N VAL A 199 12.20 16.62 -7.19
CA VAL A 199 13.07 15.88 -6.27
C VAL A 199 13.16 14.44 -6.75
N VAL A 200 14.37 13.96 -6.95
CA VAL A 200 14.67 12.65 -7.55
C VAL A 200 15.32 11.74 -6.51
N ASP A 201 14.80 10.52 -6.36
CA ASP A 201 15.31 9.46 -5.46
C ASP A 201 15.50 9.91 -3.99
N ALA A 202 14.71 10.87 -3.53
CA ALA A 202 14.67 11.25 -2.12
C ALA A 202 13.68 10.37 -1.36
N PRO A 203 14.04 9.88 -0.15
CA PRO A 203 13.09 9.19 0.70
C PRO A 203 11.93 10.12 1.08
N LEU A 204 10.70 9.68 0.79
CA LEU A 204 9.50 10.52 0.94
C LEU A 204 9.33 11.06 2.36
N HIS A 205 9.64 10.27 3.39
CA HIS A 205 9.58 10.71 4.80
C HIS A 205 10.49 11.92 5.11
N GLY A 206 11.61 12.08 4.40
CA GLY A 206 12.48 13.26 4.56
C GLY A 206 11.91 14.54 3.94
N LEU A 207 10.80 14.43 3.21
CA LEU A 207 10.21 15.50 2.42
C LEU A 207 8.86 15.97 2.98
N LEU A 208 8.09 15.06 3.59
CA LEU A 208 6.71 15.33 3.99
C LEU A 208 6.58 16.20 5.25
N ASP A 209 7.60 16.27 6.11
CA ASP A 209 7.60 17.18 7.27
C ASP A 209 7.42 18.66 6.87
N ALA A 210 7.80 19.01 5.64
CA ALA A 210 7.73 20.37 5.13
C ALA A 210 6.57 20.59 4.14
N CYS A 211 5.61 19.67 4.08
CA CYS A 211 4.47 19.72 3.14
C CYS A 211 3.13 19.88 3.88
N ASP A 212 2.18 20.55 3.22
CA ASP A 212 0.82 20.79 3.72
C ASP A 212 -0.21 19.84 3.15
N LEU A 213 0.08 19.23 1.99
CA LEU A 213 -0.78 18.30 1.29
C LEU A 213 0.06 17.35 0.45
N VAL A 214 -0.37 16.09 0.38
CA VAL A 214 0.14 15.12 -0.58
C VAL A 214 -0.93 14.81 -1.62
N VAL A 215 -0.57 14.92 -2.90
CA VAL A 215 -1.40 14.46 -4.03
C VAL A 215 -0.77 13.20 -4.61
N ALA A 216 -1.49 12.08 -4.58
CA ALA A 216 -0.93 10.79 -4.96
C ALA A 216 -1.97 9.82 -5.52
N HIS A 217 -1.48 8.71 -6.06
CA HIS A 217 -2.32 7.63 -6.58
C HIS A 217 -2.96 6.74 -5.51
N GLY A 218 -2.59 6.85 -4.22
CA GLY A 218 -3.20 6.07 -3.13
C GLY A 218 -2.49 4.76 -2.75
N GLY A 219 -1.23 4.55 -3.16
CA GLY A 219 -0.43 3.42 -2.68
C GLY A 219 -0.16 3.49 -1.18
N ALA A 220 -0.20 2.34 -0.51
CA ALA A 220 -0.15 2.23 0.95
C ALA A 220 1.08 2.89 1.58
N GLY A 221 2.27 2.73 0.99
CA GLY A 221 3.50 3.34 1.49
C GLY A 221 3.43 4.87 1.52
N THR A 222 2.92 5.50 0.45
CA THR A 222 2.73 6.96 0.40
C THR A 222 1.66 7.41 1.40
N VAL A 223 0.54 6.68 1.48
CA VAL A 223 -0.55 6.98 2.42
C VAL A 223 -0.04 6.94 3.86
N LEU A 224 0.57 5.84 4.30
CA LEU A 224 1.07 5.69 5.66
C LEU A 224 2.22 6.65 5.97
N THR A 225 3.08 6.97 4.99
CA THR A 225 4.11 8.01 5.19
C THR A 225 3.46 9.38 5.40
N ALA A 226 2.49 9.78 4.59
CA ALA A 226 1.81 11.06 4.78
C ALA A 226 1.08 11.16 6.13
N LEU A 227 0.38 10.10 6.53
CA LEU A 227 -0.27 10.02 7.84
C LEU A 227 0.72 10.02 9.00
N HIS A 228 1.88 9.38 8.85
CA HIS A 228 2.97 9.44 9.83
C HIS A 228 3.46 10.88 10.04
N HIS A 229 3.42 11.73 9.01
CA HIS A 229 3.74 13.15 9.08
C HIS A 229 2.53 14.06 9.41
N GLY A 230 1.33 13.49 9.57
CA GLY A 230 0.11 14.25 9.84
C GLY A 230 -0.31 15.14 8.67
N VAL A 231 0.05 14.76 7.45
CA VAL A 231 -0.21 15.53 6.23
C VAL A 231 -1.49 15.00 5.53
N PRO A 232 -2.48 15.86 5.24
CA PRO A 232 -3.65 15.52 4.45
C PRO A 232 -3.32 14.93 3.07
N LEU A 233 -4.28 14.19 2.51
CA LEU A 233 -4.12 13.48 1.23
C LEU A 233 -5.23 13.83 0.23
N LEU A 234 -4.86 14.14 -1.01
CA LEU A 234 -5.73 14.08 -2.17
C LEU A 234 -5.34 12.86 -3.01
N LEU A 235 -6.23 11.88 -3.10
CA LEU A 235 -5.92 10.58 -3.67
C LEU A 235 -6.69 10.34 -4.96
N VAL A 236 -5.97 10.02 -6.02
CA VAL A 236 -6.52 9.72 -7.35
C VAL A 236 -6.24 8.25 -7.69
N PRO A 237 -7.07 7.31 -7.19
CA PRO A 237 -6.81 5.88 -7.29
C PRO A 237 -6.77 5.39 -8.74
N GLN A 238 -5.78 4.54 -9.03
CA GLN A 238 -5.58 3.91 -10.36
C GLN A 238 -5.83 2.40 -10.38
N LEU A 239 -5.83 1.77 -9.21
CA LEU A 239 -5.98 0.32 -9.00
C LEU A 239 -6.95 0.06 -7.83
N PRO A 240 -7.53 -1.15 -7.72
CA PRO A 240 -8.50 -1.46 -6.67
C PRO A 240 -7.97 -1.27 -5.24
N ASP A 241 -6.72 -1.64 -4.98
CA ASP A 241 -6.08 -1.47 -3.67
C ASP A 241 -5.91 0.02 -3.32
N HIS A 242 -5.53 0.84 -4.30
CA HIS A 242 -5.47 2.28 -4.13
C HIS A 242 -6.83 2.88 -3.73
N ALA A 243 -7.92 2.41 -4.35
CA ALA A 243 -9.27 2.85 -4.03
C ALA A 243 -9.66 2.43 -2.60
N GLY A 244 -9.27 1.23 -2.17
CA GLY A 244 -9.45 0.76 -0.80
C GLY A 244 -8.77 1.65 0.24
N HIS A 245 -7.49 1.94 0.06
CA HIS A 245 -6.75 2.85 0.94
C HIS A 245 -7.32 4.28 0.91
N ALA A 246 -7.64 4.79 -0.29
CA ALA A 246 -8.20 6.12 -0.43
C ALA A 246 -9.58 6.25 0.22
N GLY A 247 -10.41 5.21 0.12
CA GLY A 247 -11.71 5.15 0.77
C GLY A 247 -11.58 5.15 2.30
N ALA A 248 -10.62 4.41 2.86
CA ALA A 248 -10.35 4.41 4.29
C ALA A 248 -9.93 5.80 4.79
N VAL A 249 -9.01 6.47 4.08
CA VAL A 249 -8.55 7.83 4.41
C VAL A 249 -9.68 8.86 4.32
N ALA A 250 -10.48 8.80 3.25
CA ALA A 250 -11.62 9.70 3.07
C ALA A 250 -12.70 9.46 4.12
N GLY A 251 -12.97 8.20 4.47
CA GLY A 251 -13.97 7.80 5.46
C GLY A 251 -13.70 8.34 6.87
N VAL A 252 -12.43 8.54 7.24
CA VAL A 252 -12.04 9.15 8.53
C VAL A 252 -11.78 10.66 8.45
N GLY A 253 -11.93 11.26 7.28
CA GLY A 253 -11.77 12.69 7.05
C GLY A 253 -10.33 13.20 7.04
N ALA A 254 -9.33 12.33 6.81
CA ALA A 254 -7.92 12.74 6.72
C ALA A 254 -7.47 13.10 5.28
N GLY A 255 -8.41 13.06 4.33
CA GLY A 255 -8.15 13.37 2.94
C GLY A 255 -9.40 13.24 2.07
N ARG A 256 -9.21 13.32 0.76
CA ARG A 256 -10.25 13.14 -0.26
C ARG A 256 -9.82 12.08 -1.28
N LEU A 257 -10.79 11.26 -1.69
CA LEU A 257 -10.69 10.41 -2.86
C LEU A 257 -11.32 11.16 -4.03
N LEU A 258 -10.56 11.35 -5.11
CA LEU A 258 -11.03 11.87 -6.38
C LEU A 258 -10.90 10.77 -7.44
N PRO A 259 -12.01 10.16 -7.92
CA PRO A 259 -11.94 9.13 -8.94
C PRO A 259 -11.15 9.60 -10.16
N ALA A 260 -10.34 8.71 -10.76
CA ALA A 260 -9.49 9.09 -11.89
C ALA A 260 -10.27 9.65 -13.09
N ALA A 261 -11.50 9.18 -13.31
CA ALA A 261 -12.39 9.68 -14.36
C ALA A 261 -12.84 11.13 -14.12
N ASP A 262 -12.87 11.57 -12.85
CA ASP A 262 -13.31 12.90 -12.44
C ASP A 262 -12.14 13.84 -12.16
N ALA A 263 -10.89 13.37 -12.31
CA ALA A 263 -9.66 14.11 -12.01
C ALA A 263 -9.31 15.14 -13.10
N THR A 264 -10.27 15.98 -13.47
CA THR A 264 -10.04 17.11 -14.38
C THR A 264 -9.17 18.18 -13.71
N PRO A 265 -8.47 19.04 -14.47
CA PRO A 265 -7.66 20.11 -13.90
C PRO A 265 -8.44 21.02 -12.93
N GLU A 266 -9.71 21.32 -13.23
CA GLU A 266 -10.58 22.17 -12.43
C GLU A 266 -10.90 21.49 -11.09
N ARG A 267 -11.25 20.20 -11.12
CA ARG A 267 -11.53 19.41 -9.92
C ARG A 267 -10.29 19.24 -9.05
N LEU A 268 -9.13 18.96 -9.65
CA LEU A 268 -7.86 18.87 -8.93
C LEU A 268 -7.55 20.19 -8.19
N ARG A 269 -7.72 21.33 -8.86
CA ARG A 269 -7.52 22.64 -8.25
C ARG A 269 -8.51 22.92 -7.13
N GLU A 270 -9.78 22.58 -7.34
CA GLU A 270 -10.84 22.76 -6.35
C GLU A 270 -10.56 21.95 -5.07
N GLU A 271 -10.32 20.65 -5.21
CA GLU A 271 -10.07 19.77 -4.06
C GLU A 271 -8.78 20.14 -3.33
N CYS A 272 -7.71 20.49 -4.07
CA CYS A 272 -6.46 20.96 -3.47
C CYS A 272 -6.67 22.23 -2.65
N ARG A 273 -7.39 23.23 -3.19
CA ARG A 273 -7.69 24.47 -2.46
C ARG A 273 -8.53 24.21 -1.20
N ARG A 274 -9.56 23.35 -1.30
CA ARG A 274 -10.41 22.98 -0.16
C ARG A 274 -9.59 22.31 0.94
N LEU A 275 -8.78 21.31 0.59
CA LEU A 275 -7.95 20.58 1.55
C LEU A 275 -6.92 21.46 2.24
N LEU A 276 -6.31 22.42 1.52
CA LEU A 276 -5.36 23.36 2.10
C LEU A 276 -6.01 24.33 3.10
N ALA A 277 -7.28 24.69 2.88
CA ALA A 277 -8.06 25.58 3.75
C ALA A 277 -8.80 24.85 4.89
N ASP A 278 -9.00 23.53 4.79
CA ASP A 278 -9.79 22.76 5.74
C ASP A 278 -8.97 22.34 6.97
N GLY A 279 -9.10 23.13 8.05
CA GLY A 279 -8.46 22.84 9.33
C GLY A 279 -8.91 21.53 9.98
N ALA A 280 -10.13 21.05 9.70
CA ALA A 280 -10.63 19.80 10.25
C ALA A 280 -9.93 18.59 9.61
N VAL A 281 -9.69 18.62 8.30
CA VAL A 281 -8.92 17.55 7.63
C VAL A 281 -7.50 17.46 8.18
N ARG A 282 -6.85 18.61 8.42
CA ARG A 282 -5.51 18.65 9.04
C ARG A 282 -5.53 18.12 10.48
N ALA A 283 -6.55 18.45 11.26
CA ALA A 283 -6.73 17.91 12.61
C ALA A 283 -6.91 16.38 12.59
N CYS A 284 -7.68 15.86 11.64
CA CYS A 284 -7.84 14.41 11.44
C CYS A 284 -6.50 13.74 11.07
N ALA A 285 -5.74 14.29 10.13
CA ALA A 285 -4.44 13.75 9.77
C ALA A 285 -3.46 13.74 10.97
N ARG A 286 -3.46 14.80 11.79
CA ARG A 286 -2.66 14.86 13.04
C ARG A 286 -3.12 13.85 14.10
N ARG A 287 -4.44 13.63 14.24
CA ARG A 287 -4.96 12.57 15.12
C ARG A 287 -4.43 11.20 14.71
N LEU A 288 -4.45 10.88 13.41
CA LEU A 288 -3.91 9.62 12.90
C LEU A 288 -2.39 9.52 13.12
N GLN A 289 -1.65 10.61 12.97
CA GLN A 289 -0.23 10.66 13.32
C GLN A 289 0.00 10.29 14.79
N GLU A 290 -0.78 10.85 15.70
CA GLU A 290 -0.69 10.54 17.14
C GLU A 290 -1.02 9.08 17.44
N GLU A 291 -2.08 8.54 16.81
CA GLU A 291 -2.43 7.12 16.88
C GLU A 291 -1.24 6.24 16.47
N MET A 292 -0.61 6.54 15.33
CA MET A 292 0.56 5.79 14.84
C MET A 292 1.75 5.91 15.79
N ARG A 293 2.02 7.09 16.35
CA ARG A 293 3.14 7.32 17.27
C ARG A 293 3.01 6.55 18.59
N ARG A 294 1.77 6.36 19.08
CA ARG A 294 1.47 5.63 20.32
C ARG A 294 1.63 4.11 20.18
N GLN A 295 1.69 3.58 18.96
CA GLN A 295 1.89 2.15 18.76
C GLN A 295 3.30 1.72 19.20
N PRO A 296 3.49 0.48 19.69
CA PRO A 296 4.81 -0.01 20.06
C PRO A 296 5.74 -0.11 18.85
N PRO A 297 7.04 0.21 19.00
CA PRO A 297 8.00 0.08 17.90
C PRO A 297 8.13 -1.38 17.42
N PRO A 298 8.62 -1.61 16.18
CA PRO A 298 8.89 -2.96 15.69
C PRO A 298 9.75 -3.81 16.63
N SER A 299 10.74 -3.19 17.31
CA SER A 299 11.59 -3.87 18.29
C SER A 299 10.82 -4.47 19.47
N ALA A 300 9.70 -3.85 19.88
CA ALA A 300 8.84 -4.35 20.96
C ALA A 300 7.96 -5.54 20.50
N ARG A 301 7.86 -5.80 19.19
CA ARG A 301 7.04 -6.88 18.62
C ARG A 301 7.81 -8.16 18.33
N VAL A 302 9.13 -8.13 18.44
CA VAL A 302 9.97 -9.32 18.23
C VAL A 302 9.59 -10.44 19.21
N GLY A 303 9.27 -10.12 20.47
CA GLY A 303 8.82 -11.10 21.46
C GLY A 303 7.49 -11.79 21.09
N ASP A 304 6.56 -11.05 20.48
CA ASP A 304 5.30 -11.59 20.00
C ASP A 304 5.54 -12.60 18.86
N LEU A 305 6.47 -12.28 17.94
CA LEU A 305 6.88 -13.16 16.85
C LEU A 305 7.60 -14.43 17.35
N VAL A 306 8.53 -14.29 18.29
CA VAL A 306 9.23 -15.42 18.91
C VAL A 306 8.24 -16.31 19.67
N SER A 307 7.26 -15.72 20.33
CA SER A 307 6.22 -16.49 21.03
C SER A 307 5.32 -17.25 20.05
N ALA A 308 4.99 -16.65 18.91
CA ALA A 308 4.26 -17.33 17.85
C ALA A 308 5.09 -18.50 17.31
N ALA A 309 6.37 -18.29 16.98
CA ALA A 309 7.31 -19.32 16.48
C ALA A 309 7.46 -20.54 17.40
N ARG A 310 7.26 -20.38 18.71
CA ARG A 310 7.39 -21.46 19.70
C ARG A 310 6.11 -22.26 19.94
N ARG A 311 4.98 -21.83 19.38
CA ARG A 311 3.73 -22.60 19.49
C ARG A 311 3.77 -23.71 18.43
N PRO A 312 3.53 -24.98 18.80
CA PRO A 312 3.33 -26.02 17.80
C PRO A 312 2.14 -25.63 16.91
N ALA A 313 2.30 -25.83 15.60
CA ALA A 313 1.26 -25.61 14.60
C ALA A 313 0.10 -26.59 14.77
#